data_AF-A0A966YQR9-F1
#
_entry.id   AF-A0A966YQR9-F1
#
_cell.length_a   1.000
_cell.length_b   1.000
_cell.length_c   1.000
_cell.angle_alpha   90.00
_cell.angle_beta   90.00
_cell.angle_gamma   90.00
#
_symmetry.space_group_name_H-M   'P 1'
#
loop_
_entity.id
_entity.type
_entity.pdbx_description
1 polymer ?
#
loop_
_entity_poly.entity_id
_entity_poly.type
_entity_poly.pdbx_seq_one_letter_code
_entity_poly.pdbx_strand_id
1 'polypeptide(L)' 'MRIHKFETTEAFIAIDLEGAEASSGPARWAKKILQGGAKDLARSQTYTYAVLGMKRGGAAAGISVEPEDRAAA' A
#
# COMPACT_ATOMS: atom_id res chain seq x y z
N MET A 1 6.26 1.07 10.41
CA MET A 1 5.00 0.81 9.69
C MET A 1 3.98 1.90 9.99
N ARG A 2 3.69 2.75 9.01
CA ARG A 2 2.71 3.83 9.05
C ARG A 2 1.55 3.51 8.12
N ILE A 3 0.31 3.73 8.57
CA ILE A 3 -0.88 3.69 7.72
C ILE A 3 -1.34 5.13 7.50
N HIS A 4 -1.42 5.55 6.24
CA HIS A 4 -2.09 6.79 5.86
C HIS A 4 -3.47 6.45 5.30
N LYS A 5 -4.54 6.96 5.92
CA LYS A 5 -5.91 6.80 5.45
C LYS A 5 -6.35 8.07 4.73
N PHE A 6 -7.14 7.92 3.69
CA PHE A 6 -7.79 9.04 3.01
C PHE A 6 -9.12 9.37 3.69
N GLU A 7 -9.53 10.63 3.62
CA GLU A 7 -10.75 11.12 4.28
C GLU A 7 -11.99 11.03 3.38
N THR A 8 -11.79 11.15 2.06
CA THR A 8 -12.88 11.24 1.06
C THR A 8 -13.21 9.93 0.37
N THR A 9 -12.36 8.90 0.56
CA THR A 9 -12.47 7.59 -0.10
C THR A 9 -12.05 6.52 0.87
N GLU A 10 -12.68 5.34 0.82
CA GLU A 10 -12.27 4.14 1.56
C GLU A 10 -10.95 3.57 1.02
N ALA A 11 -9.88 4.31 1.26
CA ALA A 11 -8.55 4.03 0.77
C ALA A 11 -7.48 4.24 1.84
N PHE A 12 -6.36 3.55 1.66
CA PHE A 12 -5.21 3.72 2.53
C PHE A 12 -3.89 3.37 1.82
N ILE A 13 -2.79 3.84 2.38
CA ILE A 13 -1.41 3.46 2.03
C ILE A 13 -0.74 2.89 3.29
N ALA A 14 -0.22 1.67 3.18
CA ALA A 14 0.70 1.09 4.16
C ALA A 14 2.14 1.36 3.74
N ILE A 15 2.92 1.99 4.62
CA ILE A 15 4.34 2.31 4.41
C ILE A 15 5.14 1.56 5.48
N ASP A 16 5.99 0.61 5.07
CA ASP A 16 6.64 -0.30 6.01
C ASP A 16 7.83 0.35 6.74
N LEU A 17 8.79 0.89 5.97
CA LEU A 17 10.05 1.43 6.47
C LEU A 17 9.97 2.95 6.68
N GLU A 18 10.02 3.37 7.93
CA GLU A 18 10.06 4.79 8.30
C GLU A 18 11.46 5.37 8.03
N GLY A 19 11.52 6.58 7.48
CA GLY A 19 12.79 7.24 7.13
C GLY A 19 13.41 6.79 5.80
N ALA A 20 12.78 5.87 5.06
CA ALA A 20 13.17 5.62 3.67
C ALA A 20 12.91 6.87 2.81
N GLU A 21 13.91 7.29 2.01
CA GLU A 21 13.81 8.45 1.11
C GLU A 21 12.61 8.35 0.16
N ALA A 22 12.38 7.14 -0.36
CA ALA A 22 11.21 6.80 -1.16
C ALA A 22 10.68 5.41 -0.79
N SER A 23 9.38 5.22 -0.94
CA SER A 23 8.74 3.92 -0.86
C SER A 23 7.93 3.62 -2.12
N SER A 24 7.77 2.35 -2.47
CA SER A 24 6.89 1.92 -3.56
C SER A 24 6.37 0.51 -3.37
N GLY A 25 5.33 0.21 -4.14
CA GLY A 25 4.79 -1.12 -4.30
C GLY A 25 3.39 -1.01 -4.90
N PRO A 26 2.62 -2.11 -4.89
CA PRO A 26 1.37 -2.18 -5.64
C PRO A 26 0.25 -1.35 -5.02
N ALA A 27 -0.57 -0.76 -5.88
CA ALA A 27 -1.90 -0.27 -5.53
C ALA A 27 -2.93 -1.31 -5.96
N ARG A 28 -3.76 -1.75 -5.01
CA ARG A 28 -4.83 -2.72 -5.28
C ARG A 28 -6.17 -2.03 -5.18
N TRP A 29 -7.08 -2.45 -6.04
CA TRP A 29 -8.42 -1.93 -6.12
C TRP A 29 -9.43 -3.07 -6.22
N ALA A 30 -10.29 -3.20 -5.21
CA ALA A 30 -11.25 -4.30 -5.10
C ALA A 30 -12.45 -3.90 -4.24
N LYS A 31 -13.46 -4.78 -4.16
CA LYS A 31 -14.63 -4.57 -3.28
C LYS A 31 -14.23 -4.37 -1.82
N LYS A 32 -13.21 -5.10 -1.36
CA LYS A 32 -12.71 -5.02 0.01
C LYS A 32 -11.22 -5.32 0.07
N ILE A 33 -10.45 -4.40 0.64
CA ILE A 33 -9.02 -4.60 0.87
C ILE A 33 -8.71 -4.40 2.35
N LEU A 34 -8.12 -5.43 2.96
CA LEU A 34 -7.77 -5.41 4.37
C LEU A 34 -6.39 -4.77 4.58
N GLN A 35 -6.27 -3.92 5.59
CA GLN A 35 -4.99 -3.31 5.98
C GLN A 35 -3.95 -4.34 6.41
N GLY A 36 -4.36 -5.47 7.02
CA GLY A 36 -3.45 -6.54 7.42
C GLY A 36 -2.63 -7.07 6.24
N GLY A 37 -3.29 -7.56 5.19
CA GLY A 37 -2.59 -8.06 4.01
C GLY A 37 -1.80 -6.99 3.24
N ALA A 38 -2.18 -5.72 3.33
CA ALA A 38 -1.38 -4.64 2.75
C ALA A 38 -0.12 -4.33 3.58
N LYS A 39 -0.17 -4.46 4.91
CA LYS A 39 1.03 -4.36 5.76
C LYS A 39 2.04 -5.46 5.42
N ASP A 40 1.57 -6.69 5.28
CA ASP A 40 2.42 -7.84 4.94
C ASP A 40 3.05 -7.66 3.55
N LEU A 41 2.26 -7.16 2.58
CA LEU A 41 2.74 -6.89 1.24
C LEU A 41 3.77 -5.74 1.19
N ALA A 42 3.52 -4.64 1.92
CA ALA A 42 4.48 -3.54 2.04
C ALA A 42 5.80 -4.03 2.64
N ARG A 43 5.74 -4.90 3.66
CA ARG A 43 6.93 -5.49 4.27
C ARG A 43 7.69 -6.41 3.33
N SER A 44 6.97 -7.29 2.62
CA SER A 44 7.56 -8.14 1.58
C SER A 44 8.30 -7.30 0.54
N GLN A 45 7.70 -6.19 0.10
CA GLN A 45 8.30 -5.29 -0.87
C GLN A 45 9.57 -4.58 -0.36
N THR A 46 9.61 -4.19 0.92
CA THR A 46 10.84 -3.67 1.56
C THR A 46 11.97 -4.69 1.47
N TYR A 47 11.71 -5.95 1.83
CA TYR A 47 12.72 -7.00 1.75
C TYR A 47 13.17 -7.28 0.32
N THR A 48 12.25 -7.23 -0.66
CA THR A 48 12.61 -7.34 -2.08
C THR A 48 13.59 -6.24 -2.49
N TYR A 49 13.33 -4.99 -2.13
CA TYR A 49 14.25 -3.89 -2.44
C TYR A 49 15.59 -4.02 -1.73
N ALA A 50 15.59 -4.46 -0.47
CA ALA A 50 16.83 -4.70 0.28
C ALA A 50 17.70 -5.79 -0.37
N VAL A 51 17.10 -6.91 -0.80
CA VAL A 51 17.80 -8.00 -1.51
C VAL A 51 18.39 -7.52 -2.84
N LEU A 52 17.72 -6.59 -3.52
CA LEU A 52 18.20 -5.98 -4.77
C LEU A 52 19.22 -4.85 -4.53
N GLY A 53 19.60 -4.56 -3.28
CA GLY A 53 20.53 -3.46 -2.96
C GLY A 53 19.95 -2.06 -3.21
N MET A 54 18.62 -1.95 -3.33
CA MET A 54 17.94 -0.70 -3.63
C MET A 54 17.69 0.09 -2.34
N LYS A 55 18.03 1.39 -2.33
CA LYS A 55 17.72 2.30 -1.22
C LYS A 55 16.26 2.75 -1.26
N ARG A 56 15.33 1.80 -1.06
CA ARG A 56 13.88 2.04 -1.17
C ARG A 56 13.09 1.23 -0.16
N GLY A 57 12.08 1.85 0.46
CA GLY A 57 11.11 1.19 1.32
C GLY A 57 9.97 0.54 0.53
N GLY A 58 9.31 -0.44 1.13
CA GLY A 58 8.10 -1.03 0.59
C GLY A 58 6.84 -0.29 1.02
N ALA A 59 5.89 -0.16 0.10
CA ALA A 59 4.55 0.35 0.35
C ALA A 59 3.50 -0.51 -0.35
N ALA A 60 2.26 -0.47 0.14
CA ALA A 60 1.12 -1.07 -0.54
C ALA A 60 -0.13 -0.23 -0.29
N ALA A 61 -0.88 0.06 -1.35
CA ALA A 61 -2.14 0.79 -1.26
C ALA A 61 -3.35 -0.12 -1.47
N GLY A 62 -4.45 0.24 -0.82
CA GLY A 62 -5.74 -0.41 -0.97
C GLY A 62 -6.82 0.63 -1.17
N ILE A 63 -7.62 0.48 -2.23
CA ILE A 63 -8.85 1.24 -2.49
C ILE A 63 -10.01 0.24 -2.45
N SER A 64 -10.96 0.46 -1.55
CA SER A 64 -12.17 -0.35 -1.43
C SER A 64 -13.34 0.41 -2.04
N VAL A 65 -13.96 -0.15 -3.08
CA VAL A 65 -15.15 0.41 -3.70
C VAL A 65 -16.01 -0.72 -4.27
N GLU A 66 -17.33 -0.55 -4.24
CA GLU A 66 -18.23 -1.51 -4.87
C GLU A 66 -17.95 -1.63 -6.37
N PRO A 67 -18.07 -2.83 -6.98
CA PRO A 67 -17.74 -3.04 -8.40
C PRO A 67 -18.41 -2.06 -9.36
N GLU A 68 -19.67 -1.72 -9.10
CA GLU A 68 -20.49 -0.77 -9.85
C GLU A 68 -19.96 0.66 -9.81
N ASP A 69 -19.35 1.05 -8.69
CA ASP A 69 -18.87 2.42 -8.45
C ASP A 69 -17.42 2.63 -8.94
N ARG A 70 -16.78 1.59 -9.50
CA ARG A 70 -15.38 1.68 -9.95
C ARG A 70 -15.16 2.73 -11.02
N ALA A 71 -16.09 2.92 -11.95
CA ALA A 71 -15.93 3.89 -13.02
C ALA A 71 -15.89 5.35 -12.53
N ALA A 72 -16.35 5.61 -11.29
CA ALA A 72 -16.47 6.93 -10.70
C ALA A 72 -15.44 7.22 -9.58
N ALA A 73 -14.57 6.25 -9.25
CA ALA A 73 -13.61 6.36 -8.15
C ALA A 73 -12.20 6.79 -8.59
#